data_AF-A0A1F8JLK7-F1
#
_entry.id   AF-A0A1F8JLK7-F1
#
_cell.length_a   1.000
_cell.length_b   1.000
_cell.length_c   1.000
_cell.angle_alpha   90.00
_cell.angle_beta   90.00
_cell.angle_gamma   90.00
#
_symmetry.space_group_name_H-M   'P 1'
#
loop_
_entity.id
_entity.type
_entity.pdbx_description
1 polymer ?
#
loop_
_entity_poly.entity_id
_entity_poly.type
_entity_poly.pdbx_seq_one_letter_code
_entity_poly.pdbx_strand_id
1 'polypeptide(L)'
;MTVHLLHLKQSPVLTQLQIEEALLRTDEDNWYILNEGSSPAIVMGISGRAEEVVDFQKREAAALPVIKRFSGGGTVVVDEGTLFATFICQKELHPFPPYPERILKWTEEFYKEVFSLPAFSLCENDYVLGGKKCGGNAQYIRKERWLHHTTFLFDYHQERMESLLYPKRVPAYRKGRSHTDFLCKLSWHFPSQAAIAQACIRELKRRFCVKPSSFEAVLKRIEGRSHRKATRPECI
;
A
#
# COMPACT_ATOMS: atom_id res chain seq x y z
N MET A 1 -15.79 17.37 -1.55
CA MET A 1 -15.90 16.19 -2.44
C MET A 1 -16.09 14.93 -1.62
N THR A 2 -16.75 13.93 -2.20
CA THR A 2 -17.10 12.67 -1.50
C THR A 2 -16.02 11.62 -1.71
N VAL A 3 -15.67 10.91 -0.64
CA VAL A 3 -14.77 9.74 -0.66
C VAL A 3 -15.45 8.57 0.05
N HIS A 4 -15.53 7.43 -0.61
CA HIS A 4 -16.03 6.19 -0.04
C HIS A 4 -14.93 5.53 0.81
N LEU A 5 -15.27 5.12 2.03
CA LEU A 5 -14.35 4.45 2.95
C LEU A 5 -14.67 2.95 3.00
N LEU A 6 -13.74 2.10 2.58
CA LEU A 6 -13.75 0.67 2.87
C LEU A 6 -12.71 0.37 3.95
N HIS A 7 -13.13 -0.09 5.11
CA HIS A 7 -12.22 -0.44 6.20
C HIS A 7 -12.26 -1.95 6.44
N LEU A 8 -11.15 -2.60 6.10
CA LEU A 8 -10.91 -4.03 6.23
C LEU A 8 -10.02 -4.32 7.44
N LYS A 9 -10.12 -5.54 7.96
CA LYS A 9 -9.25 -6.04 9.02
C LYS A 9 -8.83 -7.46 8.68
N GLN A 10 -7.54 -7.73 8.69
CA GLN A 10 -6.96 -9.05 8.41
C GLN A 10 -7.48 -9.65 7.08
N SER A 11 -7.87 -8.82 6.12
CA SER A 11 -8.33 -9.31 4.83
C SER A 11 -7.11 -9.71 4.00
N PRO A 12 -7.15 -10.87 3.31
CA PRO A 12 -6.04 -11.28 2.47
C PRO A 12 -5.67 -10.21 1.44
N VAL A 13 -4.40 -9.87 1.35
CA VAL A 13 -3.90 -8.82 0.43
C VAL A 13 -4.27 -9.09 -1.03
N LEU A 14 -4.39 -10.36 -1.43
CA LEU A 14 -4.88 -10.73 -2.76
C LEU A 14 -6.29 -10.19 -3.00
N THR A 15 -7.21 -10.40 -2.07
CA THR A 15 -8.60 -9.92 -2.13
C THR A 15 -8.63 -8.40 -2.17
N GLN A 16 -7.86 -7.73 -1.31
CA GLN A 16 -7.76 -6.27 -1.31
C GLN A 16 -7.28 -5.75 -2.67
N LEU A 17 -6.19 -6.29 -3.22
CA LEU A 17 -5.64 -5.87 -4.51
C LEU A 17 -6.60 -6.11 -5.68
N GLN A 18 -7.40 -7.19 -5.63
CA GLN A 18 -8.44 -7.45 -6.63
C GLN A 18 -9.58 -6.43 -6.55
N ILE A 19 -10.00 -6.05 -5.34
CA ILE A 19 -10.99 -4.98 -5.13
C ILE A 19 -10.43 -3.64 -5.61
N GLU A 20 -9.19 -3.30 -5.26
CA GLU A 20 -8.49 -2.10 -5.73
C GLU A 20 -8.48 -2.02 -7.26
N GLU A 21 -8.09 -3.12 -7.93
CA GLU A 21 -8.07 -3.17 -9.39
C GLU A 21 -9.47 -3.04 -10.00
N ALA A 22 -10.48 -3.70 -9.43
CA ALA A 22 -11.85 -3.64 -9.92
C ALA A 22 -12.44 -2.22 -9.78
N LEU A 23 -12.29 -1.59 -8.61
CA LEU A 23 -12.75 -0.22 -8.35
C LEU A 23 -12.00 0.81 -9.21
N LEU A 24 -10.70 0.62 -9.40
CA LEU A 24 -9.92 1.48 -10.28
C LEU A 24 -10.41 1.41 -11.73
N ARG A 25 -10.78 0.21 -12.21
CA ARG A 25 -11.11 -0.02 -13.63
C ARG A 25 -12.57 0.21 -13.99
N THR A 26 -13.49 -0.01 -13.05
CA THR A 26 -14.93 -0.12 -13.35
C THR A 26 -15.80 0.87 -12.58
N ASP A 27 -15.22 1.60 -11.63
CA ASP A 27 -15.94 2.52 -10.76
C ASP A 27 -15.45 3.96 -10.97
N GLU A 28 -16.30 4.94 -10.69
CA GLU A 28 -16.00 6.36 -10.89
C GLU A 28 -15.89 7.13 -9.58
N ASP A 29 -16.35 6.56 -8.45
CA ASP A 29 -16.24 7.23 -7.16
C ASP A 29 -14.78 7.26 -6.67
N ASN A 30 -14.51 8.18 -5.74
CA ASN A 30 -13.25 8.22 -5.02
C ASN A 30 -13.32 7.26 -3.84
N TRP A 31 -12.23 6.53 -3.60
CA TRP A 31 -12.13 5.54 -2.52
C TRP A 31 -10.92 5.81 -1.64
N TYR A 32 -11.11 5.57 -0.35
CA TYR A 32 -10.05 5.33 0.60
C TYR A 32 -10.24 3.94 1.20
N ILE A 33 -9.26 3.05 1.01
CA ILE A 33 -9.30 1.68 1.49
C ILE A 33 -8.23 1.53 2.57
N LEU A 34 -8.63 1.03 3.73
CA LEU A 34 -7.73 0.65 4.81
C LEU A 34 -7.81 -0.86 5.04
N ASN A 35 -6.69 -1.50 5.33
CA ASN A 35 -6.66 -2.87 5.82
C ASN A 35 -5.63 -3.00 6.95
N GLU A 36 -6.11 -3.40 8.13
CA GLU A 36 -5.27 -3.64 9.30
C GLU A 36 -4.73 -5.08 9.26
N GLY A 37 -3.54 -5.27 8.71
CA GLY A 37 -2.87 -6.56 8.53
C GLY A 37 -3.46 -7.44 7.43
N SER A 38 -2.71 -8.47 7.06
CA SER A 38 -3.09 -9.50 6.09
C SER A 38 -2.43 -10.83 6.47
N SER A 39 -2.94 -11.93 5.93
CA SER A 39 -2.16 -13.17 5.86
C SER A 39 -0.79 -12.89 5.19
N PRO A 40 0.31 -13.52 5.66
CA PRO A 40 1.64 -13.32 5.10
C PRO A 40 1.70 -13.62 3.59
N ALA A 41 2.38 -12.76 2.83
CA ALA A 41 2.60 -12.94 1.40
C ALA A 41 3.77 -12.10 0.89
N ILE A 42 4.34 -12.51 -0.24
CA ILE A 42 5.21 -11.66 -1.05
C ILE A 42 4.36 -11.01 -2.14
N VAL A 43 4.37 -9.67 -2.21
CA VAL A 43 3.63 -8.90 -3.22
C VAL A 43 4.62 -8.23 -4.16
N MET A 44 4.65 -8.72 -5.40
CA MET A 44 5.53 -8.27 -6.48
C MET A 44 4.82 -7.31 -7.42
N GLY A 45 5.53 -6.28 -7.92
CA GLY A 45 5.01 -5.36 -8.93
C GLY A 45 4.74 -6.04 -10.27
N ILE A 46 3.91 -5.43 -11.11
CA ILE A 46 3.44 -6.03 -12.38
C ILE A 46 4.58 -6.45 -13.34
N SER A 47 5.71 -5.74 -13.30
CA SER A 47 6.89 -6.00 -14.12
C SER A 47 7.97 -6.84 -13.42
N GLY A 48 7.74 -7.24 -12.17
CA GLY A 48 8.68 -8.04 -11.40
C GLY A 48 8.73 -9.48 -11.89
N ARG A 49 9.93 -10.08 -11.76
CA ARG A 49 10.22 -11.48 -12.03
C ARG A 49 10.64 -12.13 -10.72
N ALA A 50 10.02 -13.26 -10.38
CA ALA A 50 10.20 -13.89 -9.06
C ALA A 50 11.67 -14.28 -8.84
N GLU A 51 12.33 -14.78 -9.88
CA GLU A 51 13.72 -15.24 -9.85
C GLU A 51 14.72 -14.10 -9.55
N GLU A 52 14.31 -12.84 -9.73
CA GLU A 52 15.16 -11.67 -9.48
C GLU A 52 14.98 -11.07 -8.09
N VAL A 53 13.91 -11.41 -7.38
CA VAL A 53 13.49 -10.71 -6.17
C VAL A 53 13.12 -11.63 -5.02
N VAL A 54 12.90 -12.93 -5.26
CA VAL A 54 12.50 -13.91 -4.26
C VAL A 54 13.62 -14.93 -4.07
N ASP A 55 13.99 -15.17 -2.81
CA ASP A 55 14.77 -16.33 -2.41
C ASP A 55 13.81 -17.51 -2.26
N PHE A 56 13.81 -18.43 -3.23
CA PHE A 56 12.83 -19.52 -3.26
C PHE A 56 12.94 -20.48 -2.09
N GLN A 57 14.16 -20.75 -1.58
CA GLN A 57 14.36 -21.64 -0.45
C GLN A 57 13.78 -21.04 0.83
N LYS A 58 14.10 -19.76 1.10
CA LYS A 58 13.57 -19.06 2.27
C LYS A 58 12.06 -18.81 2.16
N ARG A 59 11.55 -18.52 0.95
CA ARG A 59 10.12 -18.40 0.67
C ARG A 59 9.37 -19.68 1.00
N GLU A 60 9.88 -20.84 0.57
CA GLU A 60 9.26 -22.14 0.82
C GLU A 60 9.28 -22.50 2.31
N ALA A 61 10.42 -22.30 2.98
CA ALA A 61 10.55 -22.50 4.42
C ALA A 61 9.58 -21.63 5.24
N ALA A 62 9.31 -20.40 4.79
CA ALA A 62 8.36 -19.48 5.41
C ALA A 62 6.91 -19.63 4.90
N ALA A 63 6.64 -20.57 3.98
CA ALA A 63 5.34 -20.82 3.37
C ALA A 63 4.64 -19.56 2.81
N LEU A 64 5.41 -18.65 2.18
CA LEU A 64 4.87 -17.38 1.70
C LEU A 64 4.32 -17.50 0.27
N PRO A 65 3.01 -17.27 0.05
CA PRO A 65 2.47 -17.18 -1.30
C PRO A 65 3.01 -15.93 -2.00
N VAL A 66 3.15 -16.01 -3.33
CA VAL A 66 3.61 -14.89 -4.14
C VAL A 66 2.47 -14.36 -5.00
N ILE A 67 2.28 -13.04 -4.96
CA ILE A 67 1.19 -12.33 -5.64
C ILE A 67 1.82 -11.30 -6.57
N LYS A 68 1.41 -11.30 -7.84
CA LYS A 68 1.76 -10.25 -8.80
C LYS A 68 0.62 -9.24 -8.83
N ARG A 69 0.87 -8.00 -8.39
CA ARG A 69 -0.13 -6.92 -8.35
C ARG A 69 -0.21 -6.16 -9.68
N PHE A 70 -1.34 -5.48 -9.91
CA PHE A 70 -1.59 -4.69 -11.12
C PHE A 70 -0.74 -3.40 -11.24
N SER A 71 -0.27 -2.84 -10.13
CA SER A 71 0.53 -1.61 -10.08
C SER A 71 2.03 -1.88 -10.29
N GLY A 72 2.78 -0.81 -10.62
CA GLY A 72 4.24 -0.86 -10.73
C GLY A 72 4.94 -0.89 -9.37
N GLY A 73 6.26 -0.67 -9.37
CA GLY A 73 7.08 -0.60 -8.16
C GLY A 73 7.73 -1.94 -7.78
N GLY A 74 8.41 -1.94 -6.62
CA GLY A 74 9.21 -3.08 -6.15
C GLY A 74 8.40 -4.22 -5.52
N THR A 75 9.10 -5.15 -4.90
CA THR A 75 8.53 -6.29 -4.17
C THR A 75 8.56 -6.00 -2.68
N VAL A 76 7.49 -6.40 -1.97
CA VAL A 76 7.38 -6.29 -0.52
C VAL A 76 6.94 -7.62 0.07
N VAL A 77 7.39 -7.90 1.29
CA VAL A 77 6.77 -8.90 2.16
C VAL A 77 5.75 -8.16 2.99
N VAL A 78 4.55 -8.73 3.09
CA VAL A 78 3.45 -8.18 3.89
C VAL A 78 2.88 -9.25 4.78
N ASP A 79 2.31 -8.85 5.90
CA ASP A 79 1.78 -9.76 6.90
C ASP A 79 0.84 -9.06 7.89
N GLU A 80 0.60 -9.68 9.05
CA GLU A 80 -0.26 -9.14 10.09
C GLU A 80 0.25 -7.81 10.65
N GLY A 81 1.54 -7.51 10.52
CA GLY A 81 2.20 -6.27 10.92
C GLY A 81 2.18 -5.18 9.84
N THR A 82 1.50 -5.40 8.71
CA THR A 82 1.40 -4.43 7.62
C THR A 82 0.07 -3.69 7.65
N LEU A 83 0.11 -2.36 7.74
CA LEU A 83 -1.06 -1.52 7.55
C LEU A 83 -1.12 -1.06 6.10
N PHE A 84 -2.23 -1.31 5.42
CA PHE A 84 -2.43 -0.89 4.03
C PHE A 84 -3.34 0.33 3.97
N ALA A 85 -2.98 1.29 3.14
CA ALA A 85 -3.80 2.46 2.85
C ALA A 85 -3.79 2.76 1.36
N THR A 86 -4.96 2.90 0.75
CA THR A 86 -5.09 3.12 -0.70
C THR A 86 -6.04 4.26 -0.99
N PHE A 87 -5.57 5.23 -1.76
CA PHE A 87 -6.41 6.21 -2.44
C PHE A 87 -6.67 5.76 -3.87
N ILE A 88 -7.94 5.78 -4.28
CA ILE A 88 -8.37 5.66 -5.68
C ILE A 88 -9.15 6.92 -5.99
N CYS A 89 -8.66 7.76 -6.89
CA CYS A 89 -9.23 9.09 -7.05
C CYS A 89 -9.35 9.48 -8.52
N GLN A 90 -10.41 10.23 -8.79
CA GLN A 90 -10.52 11.05 -9.99
C GLN A 90 -9.71 12.34 -9.80
N LYS A 91 -9.25 12.91 -10.91
CA LYS A 91 -8.43 14.12 -10.93
C LYS A 91 -9.13 15.28 -10.26
N GLU A 92 -10.45 15.39 -10.36
CA GLU A 92 -11.20 16.51 -9.80
C GLU A 92 -11.01 16.61 -8.28
N LEU A 93 -10.58 15.55 -7.60
CA LEU A 93 -10.25 15.58 -6.17
C LEU A 93 -9.13 16.56 -5.83
N HIS A 94 -8.30 16.96 -6.79
CA HIS A 94 -7.19 17.90 -6.59
C HIS A 94 -6.88 18.77 -7.82
N PRO A 95 -6.25 19.95 -7.65
CA PRO A 95 -6.01 20.86 -8.77
C PRO A 95 -4.76 20.53 -9.62
N PHE A 96 -4.08 19.40 -9.40
CA PHE A 96 -2.85 19.06 -10.11
C PHE A 96 -3.01 17.93 -11.15
N PRO A 97 -2.17 17.87 -12.20
CA PRO A 97 -2.12 16.71 -13.09
C PRO A 97 -1.57 15.48 -12.34
N PRO A 98 -2.16 14.29 -12.50
CA PRO A 98 -1.86 13.10 -11.70
C PRO A 98 -0.51 12.46 -12.04
N TYR A 99 0.59 13.17 -11.82
CA TYR A 99 1.94 12.65 -11.95
C TYR A 99 2.40 12.01 -10.63
N PRO A 100 3.26 10.97 -10.69
CA PRO A 100 3.71 10.24 -9.51
C PRO A 100 4.16 11.11 -8.33
N GLU A 101 5.02 12.08 -8.59
CA GLU A 101 5.59 12.99 -7.58
C GLU A 101 4.51 13.90 -6.95
N ARG A 102 3.55 14.39 -7.74
CA ARG A 102 2.49 15.26 -7.23
C ARG A 102 1.51 14.50 -6.36
N ILE A 103 1.15 13.28 -6.78
CA ILE A 103 0.32 12.38 -5.96
C ILE A 103 1.04 12.06 -4.64
N LEU A 104 2.35 11.73 -4.69
CA LEU A 104 3.15 11.44 -3.49
C LEU A 104 3.20 12.62 -2.53
N LYS A 105 3.41 13.84 -3.03
CA LYS A 105 3.42 15.07 -2.21
C LYS A 105 2.05 15.32 -1.57
N TRP A 106 0.97 15.13 -2.33
CA TRP A 106 -0.38 15.29 -1.80
C TRP A 106 -0.73 14.26 -0.72
N THR A 107 -0.34 13.00 -0.90
CA THR A 107 -0.52 11.97 0.13
C THR A 107 0.42 12.16 1.31
N GLU A 108 1.63 12.70 1.12
CA GLU A 108 2.52 13.10 2.21
C GLU A 108 1.85 14.14 3.12
N GLU A 109 1.22 15.17 2.54
CA GLU A 109 0.47 16.18 3.31
C GLU A 109 -0.66 15.54 4.13
N PHE A 110 -1.33 14.52 3.59
CA PHE A 110 -2.32 13.73 4.33
C PHE A 110 -1.68 12.98 5.50
N TYR A 111 -0.62 12.23 5.24
CA TYR A 111 0.00 11.38 6.25
C TYR A 111 0.79 12.14 7.32
N LYS A 112 1.30 13.35 7.02
CA LYS A 112 1.89 14.24 8.03
C LYS A 112 0.91 14.54 9.16
N GLU A 113 -0.35 14.81 8.85
CA GLU A 113 -1.41 15.01 9.84
C GLU A 113 -1.77 13.71 10.55
N VAL A 114 -1.89 12.60 9.82
CA VAL A 114 -2.20 11.27 10.40
C VAL A 114 -1.19 10.86 11.46
N PHE A 115 0.10 10.95 11.14
CA PHE A 115 1.15 10.51 12.05
C PHE A 115 1.47 11.59 13.08
N SER A 116 1.40 12.88 12.72
CA SER A 116 1.72 14.00 13.62
C SER A 116 3.09 13.84 14.31
N LEU A 117 4.05 13.22 13.62
CA LEU A 117 5.42 13.01 14.10
C LEU A 117 6.36 14.01 13.43
N PRO A 118 7.18 14.78 14.18
CA PRO A 118 8.03 15.83 13.62
C PRO A 118 8.99 15.39 12.51
N ALA A 119 9.40 14.13 12.50
CA ALA A 119 10.37 13.59 11.55
C ALA A 119 9.75 12.76 10.42
N PHE A 120 8.41 12.80 10.25
CA PHE A 120 7.73 12.10 9.17
C PHE A 120 7.80 12.91 7.87
N SER A 121 8.30 12.29 6.80
CA SER A 121 8.44 12.95 5.49
C SER A 121 8.45 11.95 4.35
N LEU A 122 8.25 12.45 3.13
CA LEU A 122 8.53 11.74 1.90
C LEU A 122 10.03 11.83 1.56
N CYS A 123 10.64 10.69 1.23
CA CYS A 123 11.99 10.61 0.69
C CYS A 123 11.99 9.72 -0.54
N GLU A 124 12.24 10.30 -1.72
CA GLU A 124 12.04 9.65 -3.01
C GLU A 124 10.61 9.07 -3.13
N ASN A 125 10.45 7.74 -3.15
CA ASN A 125 9.15 7.07 -3.24
C ASN A 125 8.68 6.47 -1.90
N ASP A 126 9.39 6.73 -0.81
CA ASP A 126 9.18 6.10 0.48
C ASP A 126 8.76 7.12 1.54
N TYR A 127 7.89 6.72 2.45
CA TYR A 127 7.69 7.48 3.68
C TYR A 127 8.74 7.08 4.70
N VAL A 128 9.34 8.09 5.32
CA VAL A 128 10.41 7.92 6.29
C VAL A 128 10.08 8.61 7.61
N LEU A 129 10.58 8.04 8.69
CA LEU A 129 10.62 8.64 10.01
C LEU A 129 12.08 8.75 10.43
N GLY A 130 12.59 9.98 10.59
CA GLY A 130 13.99 10.21 10.96
C GLY A 130 15.00 9.60 9.96
N GLY A 131 14.67 9.60 8.66
CA GLY A 131 15.54 9.06 7.60
C GLY A 131 15.56 7.52 7.49
N LYS A 132 14.67 6.83 8.22
CA LYS A 132 14.42 5.39 8.10
C LYS A 132 13.05 5.12 7.49
N LYS A 133 12.96 4.17 6.57
CA LYS A 133 11.73 3.85 5.84
C LYS A 133 10.70 3.20 6.76
N CYS A 134 9.49 3.75 6.78
CA CYS A 134 8.33 3.19 7.48
C CYS A 134 7.12 2.98 6.54
N GLY A 135 7.18 3.47 5.29
CA GLY A 135 6.14 3.24 4.29
C GLY A 135 6.70 3.11 2.88
N GLY A 136 6.13 2.20 2.09
CA GLY A 136 6.48 2.02 0.67
C GLY A 136 5.28 2.29 -0.22
N ASN A 137 5.50 2.96 -1.34
CA ASN A 137 4.43 3.42 -2.22
C ASN A 137 4.49 2.78 -3.61
N ALA A 138 3.32 2.58 -4.20
CA ALA A 138 3.18 2.29 -5.62
C ALA A 138 1.90 2.92 -6.17
N GLN A 139 1.93 3.22 -7.47
CA GLN A 139 0.88 3.96 -8.15
C GLN A 139 0.47 3.29 -9.46
N TYR A 140 -0.77 3.56 -9.87
CA TYR A 140 -1.28 3.29 -11.21
C TYR A 140 -2.07 4.50 -11.69
N ILE A 141 -1.67 5.07 -12.83
CA ILE A 141 -2.29 6.29 -13.37
C ILE A 141 -2.86 5.99 -14.75
N ARG A 142 -4.12 6.38 -14.99
CA ARG A 142 -4.81 6.24 -16.27
C ARG A 142 -5.67 7.48 -16.54
N LYS A 143 -5.21 8.33 -17.46
CA LYS A 143 -5.88 9.59 -17.83
C LYS A 143 -6.16 10.41 -16.56
N GLU A 144 -7.44 10.62 -16.23
CA GLU A 144 -7.90 11.41 -15.10
C GLU A 144 -8.13 10.58 -13.83
N ARG A 145 -7.87 9.26 -13.84
CA ARG A 145 -8.03 8.39 -12.66
C ARG A 145 -6.70 7.81 -12.23
N TRP A 146 -6.47 7.75 -10.93
CA TRP A 146 -5.24 7.20 -10.38
C TRP A 146 -5.51 6.43 -9.09
N LEU A 147 -4.57 5.55 -8.79
CA LEU A 147 -4.48 4.81 -7.54
C LEU A 147 -3.10 5.03 -6.94
N HIS A 148 -3.07 5.27 -5.64
CA HIS A 148 -1.86 5.29 -4.83
C HIS A 148 -2.11 4.40 -3.62
N HIS A 149 -1.36 3.32 -3.51
CA HIS A 149 -1.36 2.49 -2.32
C HIS A 149 -0.04 2.54 -1.58
N THR A 150 -0.17 2.51 -0.26
CA THR A 150 0.93 2.55 0.68
C THR A 150 0.85 1.32 1.57
N THR A 151 1.99 0.65 1.72
CA THR A 151 2.19 -0.32 2.79
C THR A 151 2.99 0.35 3.90
N PHE A 152 2.38 0.56 5.05
CA PHE A 152 3.03 1.04 6.25
C PHE A 152 3.51 -0.14 7.10
N LEU A 153 4.77 -0.07 7.48
CA LEU A 153 5.45 -1.09 8.27
C LEU A 153 5.13 -0.87 9.75
N PHE A 154 4.00 -1.38 10.23
CA PHE A 154 3.70 -1.31 11.65
C PHE A 154 4.66 -2.18 12.44
N ASP A 155 4.79 -3.44 12.03
CA ASP A 155 5.83 -4.37 12.49
C ASP A 155 6.24 -5.30 11.33
N TYR A 156 7.23 -6.16 11.55
CA TYR A 156 7.59 -7.24 10.64
C TYR A 156 8.40 -8.35 11.32
N HIS A 157 8.30 -9.55 10.74
CA HIS A 157 9.16 -10.68 11.06
C HIS A 157 10.39 -10.69 10.16
N GLN A 158 11.58 -10.65 10.77
CA GLN A 158 12.83 -10.60 10.03
C GLN A 158 13.00 -11.82 9.10
N GLU A 159 12.66 -13.02 9.56
CA GLU A 159 12.75 -14.26 8.78
C GLU A 159 11.95 -14.18 7.48
N ARG A 160 10.76 -13.56 7.51
CA ARG A 160 9.94 -13.38 6.30
C ARG A 160 10.58 -12.36 5.36
N MET A 161 11.18 -11.29 5.88
CA MET A 161 11.88 -10.30 5.04
C MET A 161 13.09 -10.89 4.32
N GLU A 162 13.73 -11.91 4.91
CA GLU A 162 14.84 -12.62 4.28
C GLU A 162 14.43 -13.49 3.09
N SER A 163 13.13 -13.70 2.85
CA SER A 163 12.62 -14.33 1.62
C SER A 163 12.79 -13.47 0.36
N LEU A 164 13.25 -12.22 0.51
CA LEU A 164 13.55 -11.35 -0.61
C LEU A 164 15.04 -11.25 -0.87
N LEU A 165 15.41 -11.33 -2.16
CA LEU A 165 16.76 -11.01 -2.62
C LEU A 165 17.04 -9.52 -2.49
N TYR A 166 18.32 -9.14 -2.43
CA TYR A 166 18.71 -7.74 -2.43
C TYR A 166 18.28 -7.09 -3.76
N PRO A 167 17.47 -6.01 -3.74
CA PRO A 167 16.91 -5.47 -4.96
C PRO A 167 17.99 -4.78 -5.80
N LYS A 168 17.95 -4.98 -7.12
CA LYS A 168 18.87 -4.35 -8.08
C LYS A 168 18.82 -2.82 -8.06
N ARG A 169 17.68 -2.25 -7.65
CA ARG A 169 17.47 -0.81 -7.50
C ARG A 169 17.07 -0.52 -6.05
N VAL A 170 17.84 0.34 -5.40
CA VAL A 170 17.58 0.85 -4.05
C VAL A 170 17.54 2.38 -4.09
N PRO A 171 16.78 3.02 -3.20
CA PRO A 171 16.80 4.48 -3.12
C PRO A 171 18.17 4.97 -2.66
N ALA A 172 18.61 6.12 -3.17
CA ALA A 172 19.94 6.66 -2.92
C ALA A 172 20.16 6.92 -1.42
N TYR A 173 19.12 7.35 -0.70
CA TYR A 173 19.20 7.58 0.74
C TYR A 173 19.36 6.30 1.57
N ARG A 174 19.25 5.09 0.98
CA ARG A 174 19.59 3.84 1.69
C ARG A 174 21.04 3.81 2.12
N LYS A 175 21.96 4.40 1.34
CA LYS A 175 23.41 4.49 1.65
C LYS A 175 24.02 3.14 2.08
N GLY A 176 23.63 2.05 1.41
CA GLY A 176 24.14 0.71 1.71
C GLY A 176 23.67 0.08 3.03
N ARG A 177 22.78 0.75 3.80
CA ARG A 177 22.28 0.23 5.07
C ARG A 177 21.61 -1.13 4.91
N SER A 178 21.83 -1.97 5.92
CA SER A 178 21.13 -3.23 6.12
C SER A 178 19.61 -3.00 6.22
N HIS A 179 18.82 -4.06 6.13
CA HIS A 179 17.37 -3.95 6.26
C HIS A 179 16.97 -3.39 7.64
N THR A 180 17.61 -3.86 8.70
CA THR A 180 17.37 -3.44 10.09
C THR A 180 17.76 -1.98 10.34
N ASP A 181 18.83 -1.49 9.70
CA ASP A 181 19.28 -0.10 9.84
C ASP A 181 18.51 0.89 8.95
N PHE A 182 17.89 0.37 7.88
CA PHE A 182 17.16 1.16 6.90
C PHE A 182 15.68 1.34 7.26
N LEU A 183 15.06 0.35 7.91
CA LEU A 183 13.64 0.37 8.25
C LEU A 183 13.36 0.96 9.64
N CYS A 184 12.15 1.47 9.81
CA CYS A 184 11.58 1.91 11.08
C CYS A 184 10.19 1.28 11.24
N LYS A 185 9.97 0.63 12.39
CA LYS A 185 8.67 0.05 12.75
C LYS A 185 7.80 1.15 13.36
N LEU A 186 6.57 1.28 12.90
CA LEU A 186 5.62 2.23 13.50
C LEU A 186 5.13 1.75 14.87
N SER A 187 5.29 0.47 15.22
CA SER A 187 5.00 -0.06 16.56
C SER A 187 5.84 0.58 17.67
N TRP A 188 6.96 1.23 17.34
CA TRP A 188 7.75 2.03 18.29
C TRP A 188 7.10 3.36 18.66
N HIS A 189 6.16 3.84 17.84
CA HIS A 189 5.58 5.18 17.94
C HIS A 189 4.06 5.15 18.16
N PHE A 190 3.39 4.05 17.80
CA PHE A 190 1.95 3.89 17.89
C PHE A 190 1.59 2.61 18.64
N PRO A 191 0.54 2.62 19.47
CA PRO A 191 0.17 1.47 20.28
C PRO A 191 -0.45 0.32 19.46
N SER A 192 -1.00 0.60 18.28
CA SER A 192 -1.63 -0.39 17.42
C SER A 192 -1.83 0.13 15.99
N GLN A 193 -2.05 -0.78 15.05
CA GLN A 193 -2.54 -0.42 13.70
C GLN A 193 -3.89 0.30 13.76
N ALA A 194 -4.77 -0.12 14.68
CA ALA A 194 -6.08 0.50 14.88
C ALA A 194 -5.96 1.99 15.24
N ALA A 195 -4.96 2.37 16.04
CA ALA A 195 -4.72 3.77 16.37
C ALA A 195 -4.38 4.60 15.11
N ILE A 196 -3.53 4.06 14.23
CA ILE A 196 -3.17 4.71 12.95
C ILE A 196 -4.37 4.72 12.00
N ALA A 197 -5.10 3.61 11.87
CA ALA A 197 -6.30 3.52 11.03
C ALA A 197 -7.37 4.53 11.47
N GLN A 198 -7.60 4.69 12.78
CA GLN A 198 -8.49 5.73 13.30
C GLN A 198 -7.99 7.15 13.00
N ALA A 199 -6.67 7.40 13.07
CA ALA A 199 -6.08 8.69 12.69
C ALA A 199 -6.29 8.98 11.20
N CYS A 200 -6.08 8.00 10.32
CA CYS A 200 -6.40 8.10 8.90
C CYS A 200 -7.88 8.45 8.67
N ILE A 201 -8.81 7.80 9.36
CA ILE A 201 -10.25 8.05 9.20
C ILE A 201 -10.62 9.45 9.70
N ARG A 202 -10.05 9.91 10.82
CA ARG A 202 -10.26 11.28 11.32
C ARG A 202 -9.78 12.31 10.30
N GLU A 203 -8.57 12.13 9.76
CA GLU A 203 -8.01 13.05 8.79
C GLU A 203 -8.78 13.04 7.47
N LEU A 204 -9.24 11.86 7.03
CA LEU A 204 -10.11 11.74 5.86
C LEU A 204 -11.43 12.52 6.04
N LYS A 205 -12.06 12.43 7.22
CA LYS A 205 -13.28 13.17 7.55
C LYS A 205 -13.06 14.67 7.69
N ARG A 206 -11.85 15.10 8.06
CA ARG A 206 -11.48 16.52 8.12
C ARG A 206 -11.38 17.13 6.72
N ARG A 207 -10.90 16.36 5.74
CA ARG A 207 -10.68 16.83 4.35
C ARG A 207 -11.86 16.59 3.41
N PHE A 208 -12.66 15.54 3.64
CA PHE A 208 -13.67 15.08 2.69
C PHE A 208 -15.00 14.72 3.34
N CYS A 209 -16.06 14.70 2.53
CA CYS A 209 -17.32 14.06 2.92
C CYS A 209 -17.14 12.54 2.79
N VAL A 210 -17.12 11.83 3.91
CA VAL A 210 -16.82 10.39 3.92
C VAL A 210 -18.10 9.56 3.92
N LYS A 211 -18.21 8.62 2.97
CA LYS A 211 -19.28 7.62 2.91
C LYS A 211 -18.74 6.23 3.27
N PRO A 212 -19.01 5.69 4.46
CA PRO A 212 -18.64 4.32 4.79
C PRO A 212 -19.26 3.32 3.82
N SER A 213 -18.52 2.28 3.44
CA SER A 213 -18.99 1.19 2.58
C SER A 213 -18.58 -0.14 3.20
N SER A 214 -19.50 -1.11 3.23
CA SER A 214 -19.18 -2.47 3.69
C SER A 214 -18.51 -3.27 2.58
N PHE A 215 -17.87 -4.38 2.96
CA PHE A 215 -17.25 -5.30 2.02
C PHE A 215 -18.27 -5.85 1.01
N GLU A 216 -19.45 -6.25 1.48
CA GLU A 216 -20.54 -6.78 0.65
C GLU A 216 -21.08 -5.73 -0.32
N ALA A 217 -21.20 -4.47 0.13
CA ALA A 217 -21.63 -3.37 -0.73
C ALA A 217 -20.63 -3.11 -1.86
N VAL A 218 -19.33 -3.21 -1.56
CA VAL A 218 -18.25 -3.09 -2.57
C VAL A 218 -18.28 -4.26 -3.54
N LEU A 219 -18.45 -5.50 -3.06
CA LEU A 219 -18.56 -6.67 -3.92
C LEU A 219 -19.73 -6.54 -4.90
N LYS A 220 -20.93 -6.18 -4.41
CA LYS A 220 -22.11 -5.94 -5.26
C LYS A 220 -21.87 -4.84 -6.29
N ARG A 221 -21.11 -3.81 -5.94
CA ARG A 221 -20.80 -2.69 -6.84
C ARG A 221 -19.91 -3.12 -8.01
N ILE A 222 -18.95 -4.02 -7.78
CA ILE A 222 -18.02 -4.51 -8.82
C ILE A 222 -18.52 -5.79 -9.51
N GLU A 223 -19.53 -6.46 -8.95
CA GLU A 223 -20.12 -7.67 -9.50
C GLU A 223 -20.64 -7.48 -10.94
N GLY A 224 -20.39 -8.46 -11.80
CA GLY A 224 -20.80 -8.43 -13.20
C GLY A 224 -20.02 -7.45 -14.10
N ARG A 225 -19.17 -6.58 -13.55
CA ARG A 225 -18.37 -5.63 -14.33
C ARG A 225 -17.11 -6.28 -14.87
N SER A 226 -17.05 -6.52 -16.18
CA SER A 226 -15.85 -7.08 -16.82
C SER A 226 -14.71 -6.07 -16.81
N HIS A 227 -13.52 -6.52 -16.41
CA HIS A 227 -12.29 -5.75 -16.46
C HIS A 227 -11.07 -6.65 -16.60
N ARG A 228 -9.93 -6.07 -17.01
CA ARG A 228 -8.64 -6.77 -16.95
C ARG A 228 -8.31 -7.13 -15.50
N LYS A 229 -8.01 -8.40 -15.25
CA LYS A 229 -7.56 -8.93 -13.96
C LYS A 229 -6.05 -9.20 -14.00
N ALA A 230 -5.26 -8.15 -13.78
CA ALA A 230 -3.80 -8.28 -13.80
C ALA A 230 -3.28 -8.86 -12.47
N THR A 231 -3.95 -8.56 -11.37
CA THR A 231 -3.63 -9.09 -10.03
C THR A 231 -3.94 -10.58 -9.94
N ARG A 232 -2.93 -11.38 -9.59
CA ARG A 232 -3.06 -12.84 -9.50
C ARG A 232 -2.01 -13.46 -8.60
N PRO A 233 -2.25 -14.67 -8.07
CA PRO A 233 -1.17 -15.53 -7.58
C PRO A 233 -0.15 -15.76 -8.68
N GLU A 234 1.13 -15.79 -8.31
CA GLU A 234 2.22 -16.21 -9.18
C GLU A 234 2.57 -17.66 -8.86
N CYS A 235 2.42 -18.55 -9.83
CA CYS A 235 2.77 -19.95 -9.67
C CYS A 235 4.28 -20.11 -9.81
N ILE A 236 4.96 -20.37 -8.69
CA ILE A 236 6.41 -20.56 -8.57
C ILE A 236 6.76 -21.54 -7.46
#